data_AF-A0A3N4GKM6-F1
#
_entry.id   AF-A0A3N4GKM6-F1
#
_cell.length_a   1.000
_cell.length_b   1.000
_cell.length_c   1.000
_cell.angle_alpha   90.00
_cell.angle_beta   90.00
_cell.angle_gamma   90.00
#
_symmetry.space_group_name_H-M   'P 1'
#
loop_
_entity.id
_entity.type
_entity.pdbx_description
1 polymer ?
#
loop_
_entity_poly.entity_id
_entity_poly.type
_entity_poly.pdbx_seq_one_letter_code
_entity_poly.pdbx_strand_id
1 'polypeptide(L)'
;MSTSPYPVLSAGGSGIGIVSHGGATVLLQTAIATGLVRGLSAALSPWRKALATHDPGKIITALAVAIAMGGDCLADINQVRAYPHVFGSVALGSDCVAADHTPGRRCQHRVGSGRQCSCNGPRRRAGGPGHDRDHRNPVIMDVDATLITAHSDREHATPTSNKGFGFHPLCAFVDHQAASTGEPVAIKLRTGSAGSNTATDRITIVEQALAQILDVS
;
A
#
# COMPACT_ATOMS: atom_id res chain seq x y z
N MET A 1 22.74 -14.83 2.43
CA MET A 1 22.86 -13.55 3.15
C MET A 1 21.58 -12.77 2.95
N SER A 2 20.84 -12.46 4.02
CA SER A 2 19.58 -11.72 3.93
C SER A 2 19.86 -10.25 3.64
N THR A 3 19.45 -9.77 2.45
CA THR A 3 19.55 -8.36 2.02
C THR A 3 18.38 -7.52 2.57
N SER A 4 18.04 -7.70 3.83
CA SER A 4 16.95 -6.95 4.46
C SER A 4 17.46 -5.56 4.88
N PRO A 5 16.74 -4.46 4.58
CA PRO A 5 17.09 -3.11 5.06
C PRO A 5 16.69 -2.87 6.53
N TYR A 6 16.30 -3.93 7.25
CA TYR A 6 15.84 -3.91 8.64
C TYR A 6 16.79 -4.71 9.54
N PRO A 7 16.97 -4.32 10.81
CA PRO A 7 17.74 -5.07 11.79
C PRO A 7 17.25 -6.51 11.96
N VAL A 8 18.17 -7.41 12.32
CA VAL A 8 17.81 -8.76 12.78
C VAL A 8 17.29 -8.66 14.20
N LEU A 9 16.11 -9.21 14.45
CA LEU A 9 15.46 -9.17 15.75
C LEU A 9 15.59 -10.53 16.45
N SER A 10 15.81 -10.48 17.76
CA SER A 10 15.74 -11.63 18.65
C SER A 10 14.91 -11.24 19.87
N ALA A 11 14.03 -12.13 20.32
CA ALA A 11 13.18 -11.92 21.48
C ALA A 11 13.62 -12.85 22.63
N GLY A 12 13.61 -12.32 23.86
CA GLY A 12 13.94 -13.06 25.07
C GLY A 12 13.04 -12.68 26.24
N GLY A 13 13.05 -13.48 27.31
CA GLY A 13 12.16 -13.31 28.46
C GLY A 13 12.70 -12.42 29.59
N SER A 14 13.80 -11.68 29.38
CA SER A 14 14.48 -10.92 30.45
C SER A 14 13.77 -9.64 30.88
N GLY A 15 12.74 -9.19 30.14
CA GLY A 15 12.03 -7.94 30.42
C GLY A 15 12.83 -6.66 30.10
N ILE A 16 14.01 -6.79 29.49
CA ILE A 16 14.86 -5.66 29.07
C ILE A 16 14.61 -5.36 27.58
N GLY A 17 14.51 -4.08 27.21
CA GLY A 17 14.33 -3.67 25.82
C GLY A 17 12.91 -3.90 25.29
N ILE A 18 11.90 -3.65 26.13
CA ILE A 18 10.48 -3.76 25.78
C ILE A 18 10.11 -2.74 24.71
N VAL A 19 9.35 -3.18 23.70
CA VAL A 19 8.84 -2.34 22.62
C VAL A 19 7.31 -2.43 22.59
N SER A 20 6.63 -1.29 22.73
CA SER A 20 5.16 -1.21 22.83
C SER A 20 4.40 -1.65 21.56
N HIS A 21 5.11 -1.99 20.47
CA HIS A 21 4.52 -2.40 19.19
C HIS A 21 5.20 -3.64 18.60
N GLY A 22 5.54 -4.63 19.45
CA GLY A 22 6.16 -5.89 19.00
C GLY A 22 5.39 -6.59 17.87
N GLY A 23 4.05 -6.49 17.84
CA GLY A 23 3.22 -7.06 16.78
C GLY A 23 3.48 -6.48 15.37
N ALA A 24 3.95 -5.22 15.28
CA ALA A 24 4.30 -4.60 14.01
C ALA A 24 5.47 -5.31 13.30
N THR A 25 6.29 -6.06 14.05
CA THR A 25 7.38 -6.85 13.47
C THR A 25 6.88 -7.98 12.58
N VAL A 26 5.70 -8.54 12.86
CA VAL A 26 5.08 -9.59 12.04
C VAL A 26 4.67 -9.03 10.68
N LEU A 27 4.10 -7.82 10.64
CA LEU A 27 3.78 -7.12 9.40
C LEU A 27 5.04 -6.87 8.57
N LEU A 28 6.10 -6.43 9.25
CA LEU A 28 7.37 -6.16 8.61
C LEU A 28 8.03 -7.44 8.04
N GLN A 29 8.06 -8.51 8.83
CA GLN A 29 8.57 -9.81 8.40
C GLN A 29 7.75 -10.37 7.23
N THR A 30 6.42 -10.18 7.24
CA THR A 30 5.55 -10.55 6.13
C THR A 30 5.90 -9.76 4.87
N ALA A 31 6.08 -8.44 4.97
CA ALA A 31 6.49 -7.60 3.85
C ALA A 31 7.87 -7.99 3.28
N ILE A 32 8.80 -8.45 4.14
CA ILE A 32 10.11 -8.96 3.71
C ILE A 32 9.97 -10.34 3.04
N ALA A 33 9.25 -11.27 3.67
CA ALA A 33 9.10 -12.65 3.21
C ALA A 33 8.33 -12.76 1.89
N THR A 34 7.36 -11.87 1.68
CA THR A 34 6.64 -11.73 0.41
C THR A 34 7.46 -10.99 -0.66
N GLY A 35 8.55 -10.33 -0.28
CA GLY A 35 9.36 -9.52 -1.18
C GLY A 35 8.78 -8.14 -1.48
N LEU A 36 7.70 -7.73 -0.79
CA LEU A 36 7.03 -6.43 -0.96
C LEU A 36 7.99 -5.26 -0.86
N VAL A 37 8.87 -5.27 0.14
CA VAL A 37 9.86 -4.20 0.35
C VAL A 37 10.77 -4.05 -0.87
N ARG A 38 11.28 -5.16 -1.39
CA ARG A 38 12.17 -5.19 -2.56
C ARG A 38 11.43 -4.80 -3.83
N GLY A 39 10.20 -5.29 -4.01
CA GLY A 39 9.36 -4.96 -5.17
C GLY A 39 9.03 -3.47 -5.24
N LEU A 40 8.67 -2.86 -4.10
CA LEU A 40 8.43 -1.41 -4.01
C LEU A 40 9.70 -0.61 -4.26
N SER A 41 10.84 -1.00 -3.65
CA SER A 41 12.13 -0.33 -3.86
C SER A 41 12.52 -0.33 -5.35
N ALA A 42 12.41 -1.48 -6.02
CA ALA A 42 12.68 -1.60 -7.45
C ALA A 42 11.72 -0.75 -8.30
N ALA A 43 10.42 -0.84 -8.04
CA ALA A 43 9.40 -0.13 -8.82
C ALA A 43 9.50 1.40 -8.67
N LEU A 44 9.90 1.88 -7.50
CA LEU A 44 10.05 3.30 -7.15
C LEU A 44 11.48 3.82 -7.40
N SER A 45 12.42 2.95 -7.79
CA SER A 45 13.82 3.33 -8.03
C SER A 45 14.01 4.52 -8.99
N PRO A 46 13.18 4.71 -10.05
CA PRO A 46 13.36 5.87 -10.94
C PRO A 46 13.06 7.23 -10.28
N TRP A 47 12.46 7.25 -9.10
CA TRP A 47 12.22 8.48 -8.32
C TRP A 47 13.19 8.67 -7.18
N ARG A 48 14.09 7.72 -6.99
CA ARG A 48 15.18 7.88 -6.05
C ARG A 48 16.17 8.89 -6.63
N LYS A 49 16.20 10.09 -6.04
CA LYS A 49 17.23 11.10 -6.36
C LYS A 49 18.62 10.51 -6.06
N ALA A 50 19.63 10.92 -6.82
CA ALA A 50 21.00 10.39 -6.67
C ALA A 50 21.55 10.55 -5.24
N LEU A 51 21.16 11.62 -4.54
CA LEU A 51 21.57 11.92 -3.17
C LEU A 51 20.54 11.50 -2.12
N ALA A 52 19.53 10.70 -2.47
CA ALA A 52 18.50 10.26 -1.54
C ALA A 52 19.06 9.25 -0.52
N THR A 53 19.08 9.65 0.75
CA THR A 53 19.52 8.81 1.88
C THR A 53 18.57 7.64 2.14
N HIS A 54 17.26 7.86 1.95
CA HIS A 54 16.23 6.87 2.23
C HIS A 54 15.69 6.21 0.95
N ASP A 55 15.47 4.90 1.02
CA ASP A 55 14.85 4.14 -0.05
C ASP A 55 13.33 4.38 -0.08
N PRO A 56 12.74 4.73 -1.24
CA PRO A 56 11.30 5.04 -1.32
C PRO A 56 10.41 3.83 -1.02
N GLY A 57 10.83 2.61 -1.34
CA GLY A 57 10.10 1.39 -0.97
C GLY A 57 10.08 1.19 0.56
N LYS A 58 11.19 1.50 1.22
CA LYS A 58 11.28 1.50 2.69
C LYS A 58 10.39 2.57 3.33
N ILE A 59 10.32 3.78 2.75
CA ILE A 59 9.44 4.85 3.23
C ILE A 59 7.97 4.41 3.18
N ILE A 60 7.51 3.91 2.02
CA ILE A 60 6.13 3.44 1.86
C ILE A 60 5.81 2.27 2.81
N THR A 61 6.76 1.35 3.00
CA THR A 61 6.59 0.25 3.96
C THR A 61 6.47 0.78 5.39
N ALA A 62 7.30 1.74 5.79
CA ALA A 62 7.24 2.33 7.12
C ALA A 62 5.93 3.10 7.36
N LEU A 63 5.41 3.81 6.35
CA LEU A 63 4.11 4.45 6.45
C LEU A 63 2.97 3.43 6.57
N ALA A 64 3.01 2.33 5.82
CA ALA A 64 2.03 1.25 5.95
C ALA A 64 2.05 0.62 7.36
N VAL A 65 3.24 0.44 7.94
CA VAL A 65 3.38 -0.02 9.33
C VAL A 65 2.84 1.01 10.31
N ALA A 66 3.11 2.30 10.11
CA ALA A 66 2.56 3.37 10.95
C ALA A 66 1.02 3.37 10.95
N ILE A 67 0.40 3.26 9.77
CA ILE A 67 -1.06 3.15 9.63
C ILE A 67 -1.59 1.91 10.35
N ALA A 68 -0.91 0.75 10.21
CA ALA A 68 -1.32 -0.47 10.89
C ALA A 68 -1.17 -0.40 12.43
N MET A 69 -0.29 0.46 12.94
CA MET A 69 -0.19 0.78 14.37
C MET A 69 -1.23 1.81 14.83
N GLY A 70 -2.07 2.33 13.93
CA GLY A 70 -3.12 3.31 14.23
C GLY A 70 -2.78 4.75 13.84
N GLY A 71 -1.70 4.97 13.08
CA GLY A 71 -1.39 6.28 12.53
C GLY A 71 -2.39 6.72 11.46
N ASP A 72 -2.74 8.00 11.46
CA ASP A 72 -3.71 8.59 10.52
C ASP A 72 -3.10 9.74 9.69
N CYS A 73 -1.85 10.12 9.99
CA CYS A 73 -1.15 11.17 9.28
C CYS A 73 0.31 10.79 8.96
N LEU A 74 0.95 11.54 8.05
CA LEU A 74 2.36 11.31 7.69
C LEU A 74 3.32 11.47 8.88
N ALA A 75 2.97 12.29 9.88
CA ALA A 75 3.80 12.51 11.04
C ALA A 75 3.87 11.28 11.96
N ASP A 76 2.88 10.36 11.89
CA ASP A 76 2.87 9.13 12.68
C ASP A 76 3.95 8.13 12.27
N ILE A 77 4.62 8.35 11.14
CA ILE A 77 5.85 7.62 10.82
C ILE A 77 6.92 7.78 11.91
N ASN A 78 6.84 8.85 12.72
CA ASN A 78 7.70 9.04 13.89
C ASN A 78 7.55 7.93 14.93
N GLN A 79 6.37 7.28 15.03
CA GLN A 79 6.16 6.14 15.91
C GLN A 79 7.04 4.95 15.51
N VAL A 80 7.24 4.73 14.20
CA VAL A 80 8.19 3.73 13.67
C VAL A 80 9.62 4.19 13.90
N ARG A 81 9.92 5.46 13.61
CA ARG A 81 11.27 6.04 13.74
C ARG A 81 11.80 6.03 15.18
N ALA A 82 10.92 6.08 16.18
CA ALA A 82 11.29 6.05 17.59
C ALA A 82 12.01 4.75 18.01
N TYR A 83 11.85 3.67 17.24
CA TYR A 83 12.45 2.35 17.54
C TYR A 83 13.41 1.90 16.42
N PRO A 84 14.55 2.58 16.21
CA PRO A 84 15.48 2.24 15.13
C PRO A 84 16.14 0.86 15.29
N HIS A 85 16.16 0.31 16.50
CA HIS A 85 16.60 -1.06 16.74
C HIS A 85 15.62 -2.12 16.19
N VAL A 86 14.36 -1.75 15.97
CA VAL A 86 13.34 -2.61 15.35
C VAL A 86 13.21 -2.35 13.85
N PHE A 87 13.09 -1.08 13.47
CA PHE A 87 12.72 -0.67 12.11
C PHE A 87 13.91 -0.16 11.28
N GLY A 88 15.10 -0.06 11.88
CA GLY A 88 16.28 0.54 11.27
C GLY A 88 16.11 2.04 11.04
N SER A 89 16.94 2.59 10.16
CA SER A 89 16.82 4.00 9.75
C SER A 89 15.53 4.22 8.94
N VAL A 90 14.68 5.13 9.42
CA VAL A 90 13.38 5.52 8.83
C VAL A 90 13.42 7.01 8.51
N ALA A 91 12.86 7.39 7.37
CA ALA A 91 12.85 8.76 6.90
C ALA A 91 12.01 9.68 7.80
N LEU A 92 12.30 10.98 7.75
CA LEU A 92 11.47 11.99 8.40
C LEU A 92 10.22 12.27 7.54
N GLY A 93 9.16 12.77 8.18
CA GLY A 93 7.89 13.09 7.49
C GLY A 93 8.05 14.03 6.28
N SER A 94 9.02 14.95 6.32
CA SER A 94 9.35 15.85 5.21
C SER A 94 9.91 15.12 3.97
N ASP A 95 10.67 14.05 4.17
CA ASP A 95 11.24 13.24 3.08
C ASP A 95 10.16 12.37 2.41
N CYS A 96 9.10 12.04 3.16
CA CYS A 96 7.94 11.31 2.65
C CYS A 96 7.18 12.16 1.60
N VAL A 97 7.02 13.46 1.86
CA VAL A 97 6.40 14.41 0.93
C VAL A 97 7.24 14.58 -0.34
N ALA A 98 8.57 14.51 -0.24
CA ALA A 98 9.46 14.59 -1.40
C ALA A 98 9.34 13.38 -2.35
N ALA A 99 8.98 12.20 -1.83
CA ALA A 99 8.64 11.03 -2.66
C ALA A 99 7.26 11.16 -3.34
N ASP A 100 6.36 11.96 -2.74
CA ASP A 100 4.97 12.14 -3.15
C ASP A 100 4.76 13.23 -4.22
N HIS A 101 5.76 14.05 -4.53
CA HIS A 101 5.72 15.03 -5.65
C HIS A 101 5.71 14.40 -7.06
N THR A 102 5.36 13.12 -7.14
CA THR A 102 5.27 12.37 -8.37
C THR A 102 3.85 12.46 -8.93
N PRO A 103 3.64 12.60 -10.25
CA PRO A 103 2.31 12.60 -10.84
C PRO A 103 1.52 11.35 -10.39
N GLY A 104 0.43 11.54 -9.64
CA GLY A 104 -0.24 10.49 -8.87
C GLY A 104 -0.62 9.23 -9.66
N ARG A 105 -0.86 9.35 -10.97
CA ARG A 105 -1.12 8.21 -11.87
C ARG A 105 0.09 7.30 -12.09
N ARG A 106 1.29 7.88 -12.22
CA ARG A 106 2.54 7.08 -12.37
C ARG A 106 2.88 6.37 -11.06
N CYS A 107 2.62 7.02 -9.92
CA CYS A 107 2.69 6.41 -8.58
C CYS A 107 1.80 5.18 -8.46
N GLN A 108 0.50 5.32 -8.73
CA GLN A 108 -0.45 4.21 -8.65
C GLN A 108 -0.01 3.02 -9.49
N HIS A 109 0.39 3.26 -10.75
CA HIS A 109 0.79 2.18 -11.64
C HIS A 109 2.00 1.42 -11.11
N ARG A 110 3.04 2.13 -10.65
CA ARG A 110 4.27 1.50 -10.12
C ARG A 110 4.05 0.80 -8.78
N VAL A 111 3.22 1.37 -7.90
CA VAL A 111 2.82 0.69 -6.66
C VAL A 111 2.04 -0.59 -7.00
N GLY A 112 1.15 -0.54 -7.99
CA GLY A 112 0.46 -1.72 -8.53
C GLY A 112 1.45 -2.77 -9.07
N SER A 113 2.43 -2.37 -9.88
CA SER A 113 3.47 -3.30 -10.37
C SER A 113 4.31 -3.89 -9.25
N GLY A 114 4.69 -3.08 -8.26
CA GLY A 114 5.43 -3.53 -7.08
C GLY A 114 4.65 -4.54 -6.26
N ARG A 115 3.35 -4.30 -6.06
CA ARG A 115 2.42 -5.25 -5.41
C ARG A 115 2.34 -6.56 -6.19
N GLN A 116 2.08 -6.50 -7.49
CA GLN A 116 1.97 -7.69 -8.35
C GLN A 116 3.25 -8.55 -8.28
N CYS A 117 4.42 -7.96 -8.51
CA CYS A 117 5.70 -8.66 -8.43
C CYS A 117 5.94 -9.33 -7.07
N SER A 118 5.45 -8.74 -5.99
CA SER A 118 5.62 -9.24 -4.62
C SER A 118 4.59 -10.31 -4.26
N CYS A 119 3.37 -10.20 -4.77
CA CYS A 119 2.30 -11.15 -4.51
C CYS A 119 2.44 -12.42 -5.36
N ASN A 120 3.14 -12.39 -6.50
CA ASN A 120 3.33 -13.56 -7.36
C ASN A 120 3.94 -14.77 -6.63
N GLY A 121 4.95 -14.56 -5.79
CA GLY A 121 5.62 -15.64 -5.06
C GLY A 121 4.71 -16.34 -4.03
N PRO A 122 4.07 -15.59 -3.12
CA PRO A 122 3.06 -16.12 -2.20
C PRO A 122 1.86 -16.74 -2.92
N ARG A 123 1.29 -16.07 -3.94
CA ARG A 123 0.11 -16.58 -4.68
C ARG A 123 0.39 -17.87 -5.43
N ARG A 124 1.60 -18.06 -5.99
CA ARG A 124 2.01 -19.34 -6.57
C ARG A 124 2.09 -20.49 -5.55
N ARG A 125 2.30 -20.19 -4.28
CA ARG A 125 2.47 -21.19 -3.22
C ARG A 125 1.17 -21.48 -2.46
N ALA A 126 0.34 -20.48 -2.26
CA ALA A 126 -0.88 -20.56 -1.45
C ALA A 126 -2.18 -20.45 -2.26
N GLY A 127 -2.09 -20.22 -3.58
CA GLY A 127 -3.23 -19.85 -4.42
C GLY A 127 -3.50 -18.34 -4.33
N GLY A 128 -3.62 -17.68 -5.48
CA GLY A 128 -4.05 -16.28 -5.56
C GLY A 128 -5.57 -16.12 -5.60
N PRO A 129 -6.08 -14.87 -5.67
CA PRO A 129 -7.51 -14.60 -5.67
C PRO A 129 -8.32 -15.32 -6.75
N GLY A 130 -7.71 -15.55 -7.92
CA GLY A 130 -8.29 -16.30 -9.04
C GLY A 130 -8.05 -17.81 -9.00
N HIS A 131 -7.39 -18.34 -7.97
CA HIS A 131 -7.10 -19.76 -7.86
C HIS A 131 -8.39 -20.56 -7.61
N ASP A 132 -8.57 -21.63 -8.39
CA ASP A 132 -9.75 -22.49 -8.33
C ASP A 132 -11.10 -21.75 -8.54
N ARG A 133 -11.05 -20.68 -9.35
CA ARG A 133 -12.22 -19.88 -9.73
C ARG A 133 -12.63 -20.17 -11.16
N ASP A 134 -13.93 -20.31 -11.37
CA ASP A 134 -14.53 -20.53 -12.67
C ASP A 134 -15.86 -19.77 -12.79
N HIS A 135 -16.62 -20.06 -13.85
CA HIS A 135 -17.94 -19.45 -14.07
C HIS A 135 -18.99 -19.81 -13.01
N ARG A 136 -18.81 -20.92 -12.26
CA ARG A 136 -19.72 -21.36 -11.19
C ARG A 136 -19.29 -20.85 -9.81
N ASN A 137 -17.99 -20.62 -9.64
CA ASN A 137 -17.36 -20.04 -8.45
C ASN A 137 -16.49 -18.84 -8.84
N PRO A 138 -17.09 -17.70 -9.21
CA PRO A 138 -16.34 -16.56 -9.73
C PRO A 138 -15.53 -15.84 -8.64
N VAL A 139 -14.58 -15.02 -9.10
CA VAL A 139 -14.01 -13.96 -8.25
C VAL A 139 -15.05 -12.85 -8.15
N ILE A 140 -15.46 -12.52 -6.92
CA ILE A 140 -16.31 -11.36 -6.66
C ILE A 140 -15.42 -10.16 -6.37
N MET A 141 -15.65 -9.07 -7.10
CA MET A 141 -14.96 -7.82 -6.91
C MET A 141 -15.97 -6.74 -6.58
N ASP A 142 -15.77 -6.10 -5.43
CA ASP A 142 -16.49 -4.90 -5.08
C ASP A 142 -15.76 -3.67 -5.65
N VAL A 143 -16.52 -2.78 -6.28
CA VAL A 143 -16.00 -1.58 -6.95
C VAL A 143 -16.78 -0.36 -6.52
N ASP A 144 -16.25 0.28 -5.49
CA ASP A 144 -16.91 1.37 -4.80
C ASP A 144 -16.05 2.63 -4.70
N ALA A 145 -16.75 3.76 -4.76
CA ALA A 145 -16.15 5.07 -4.62
C ALA A 145 -16.22 5.49 -3.15
N THR A 146 -15.07 5.86 -2.57
CA THR A 146 -14.98 6.28 -1.17
C THR A 146 -14.64 7.76 -1.12
N LEU A 147 -15.28 8.50 -0.21
CA LEU A 147 -14.93 9.89 0.06
C LEU A 147 -13.82 9.97 1.11
N ILE A 148 -12.74 10.66 0.77
CA ILE A 148 -11.65 10.98 1.71
C ILE A 148 -11.73 12.47 1.98
N THR A 149 -12.08 12.84 3.22
CA THR A 149 -12.12 14.24 3.64
C THR A 149 -10.70 14.78 3.76
N ALA A 150 -10.41 15.84 3.04
CA ALA A 150 -9.12 16.52 3.08
C ALA A 150 -9.34 17.99 2.71
N HIS A 151 -9.32 18.88 3.69
CA HIS A 151 -9.49 20.31 3.46
C HIS A 151 -8.13 20.94 3.10
N SER A 152 -7.77 20.87 1.82
CA SER A 152 -6.51 21.39 1.31
C SER A 152 -6.73 22.04 -0.06
N ASP A 153 -6.20 23.24 -0.27
CA ASP A 153 -6.24 23.93 -1.57
C ASP A 153 -5.21 23.37 -2.57
N ARG A 154 -4.44 22.35 -2.17
CA ARG A 154 -3.56 21.61 -3.08
C ARG A 154 -4.34 20.78 -4.09
N GLU A 155 -3.70 20.51 -5.21
CA GLU A 155 -4.29 19.96 -6.42
C GLU A 155 -5.24 18.78 -6.16
N HIS A 156 -6.46 18.89 -6.71
CA HIS A 156 -7.50 17.86 -6.80
C HIS A 156 -8.35 17.56 -5.56
N ALA A 157 -8.09 18.17 -4.41
CA ALA A 157 -9.09 18.23 -3.35
C ALA A 157 -10.17 19.24 -3.75
N THR A 158 -11.41 18.77 -3.92
CA THR A 158 -12.52 19.60 -4.43
C THR A 158 -13.81 19.30 -3.65
N PRO A 159 -14.84 20.17 -3.77
CA PRO A 159 -16.15 19.88 -3.21
C PRO A 159 -16.69 18.55 -3.74
N THR A 160 -17.28 17.77 -2.83
CA THR A 160 -17.81 16.43 -3.10
C THR A 160 -19.33 16.48 -3.27
N SER A 161 -19.91 15.43 -3.85
CA SER A 161 -21.38 15.31 -4.01
C SER A 161 -22.13 15.36 -2.67
N ASN A 162 -21.50 14.92 -1.58
CA ASN A 162 -22.09 14.88 -0.25
C ASN A 162 -21.82 16.17 0.56
N LYS A 163 -21.51 17.27 -0.13
CA LYS A 163 -21.21 18.59 0.47
C LYS A 163 -19.99 18.60 1.42
N GLY A 164 -19.16 17.56 1.39
CA GLY A 164 -17.82 17.57 1.99
C GLY A 164 -16.76 18.10 1.02
N PHE A 165 -15.50 18.09 1.43
CA PHE A 165 -14.37 18.55 0.61
C PHE A 165 -13.21 17.55 0.70
N GLY A 166 -12.61 17.20 -0.43
CA GLY A 166 -11.49 16.27 -0.47
C GLY A 166 -11.41 15.46 -1.76
N PHE A 167 -11.21 14.15 -1.65
CA PHE A 167 -11.01 13.24 -2.78
C PHE A 167 -12.13 12.20 -2.86
N HIS A 168 -12.31 11.64 -4.06
CA HIS A 168 -13.30 10.59 -4.31
C HIS A 168 -12.65 9.41 -5.05
N PRO A 169 -11.63 8.73 -4.49
CA PRO A 169 -11.02 7.57 -5.15
C PRO A 169 -12.06 6.50 -5.46
N LEU A 170 -11.82 5.77 -6.56
CA LEU A 170 -12.54 4.53 -6.87
C LEU A 170 -11.62 3.39 -6.46
N CYS A 171 -12.16 2.43 -5.70
CA CYS A 171 -11.41 1.31 -5.14
C CYS A 171 -12.01 0.00 -5.65
N ALA A 172 -11.16 -0.98 -5.90
CA ALA A 172 -11.55 -2.34 -6.25
C ALA A 172 -10.96 -3.31 -5.25
N PHE A 173 -11.83 -4.10 -4.60
CA PHE A 173 -11.47 -5.10 -3.61
C PHE A 173 -11.95 -6.46 -4.07
N VAL A 174 -11.11 -7.48 -3.93
CA VAL A 174 -11.59 -8.86 -4.05
C VAL A 174 -12.24 -9.25 -2.74
N ASP A 175 -13.51 -9.59 -2.82
CA ASP A 175 -14.27 -10.14 -1.70
C ASP A 175 -14.23 -11.67 -1.76
N HIS A 176 -13.55 -12.29 -0.78
CA HIS A 176 -13.49 -13.75 -0.66
C HIS A 176 -14.59 -14.30 0.26
N GLN A 177 -15.83 -13.84 0.18
CA GLN A 177 -16.97 -14.39 0.94
C GLN A 177 -16.67 -14.57 2.45
N ALA A 178 -17.35 -15.50 3.13
CA ALA A 178 -17.51 -15.58 4.58
C ALA A 178 -16.22 -15.63 5.45
N ALA A 179 -15.02 -15.74 4.86
CA ALA A 179 -13.74 -15.73 5.57
C ALA A 179 -12.80 -14.57 5.15
N SER A 180 -13.28 -13.59 4.38
CA SER A 180 -12.39 -12.58 3.78
C SER A 180 -12.22 -11.30 4.58
N THR A 181 -10.99 -10.79 4.55
CA THR A 181 -10.58 -9.46 5.00
C THR A 181 -10.64 -8.39 3.89
N GLY A 182 -11.07 -8.75 2.66
CA GLY A 182 -11.06 -7.89 1.47
C GLY A 182 -9.65 -7.53 0.95
N GLU A 183 -9.22 -8.07 -0.19
CA GLU A 183 -7.90 -7.74 -0.77
C GLU A 183 -7.99 -6.53 -1.72
N PRO A 184 -7.30 -5.40 -1.46
CA PRO A 184 -7.28 -4.26 -2.39
C PRO A 184 -6.46 -4.59 -3.64
N VAL A 185 -7.13 -4.70 -4.77
CA VAL A 185 -6.49 -5.03 -6.06
C VAL A 185 -6.22 -3.79 -6.92
N ALA A 186 -7.06 -2.74 -6.86
CA ALA A 186 -6.77 -1.49 -7.55
C ALA A 186 -7.36 -0.28 -6.82
N ILE A 187 -6.67 0.86 -6.92
CA ILE A 187 -7.16 2.15 -6.44
C ILE A 187 -6.85 3.20 -7.49
N LYS A 188 -7.88 3.90 -7.95
CA LYS A 188 -7.79 5.01 -8.88
C LYS A 188 -8.06 6.31 -8.14
N LEU A 189 -7.03 7.16 -7.98
CA LEU A 189 -7.23 8.49 -7.39
C LEU A 189 -8.02 9.37 -8.36
N ARG A 190 -9.00 10.08 -7.80
CA ARG A 190 -9.87 11.03 -8.51
C ARG A 190 -10.13 12.25 -7.62
N THR A 191 -10.49 13.35 -8.26
CA THR A 191 -10.92 14.58 -7.56
C THR A 191 -12.18 14.32 -6.73
N GLY A 192 -12.41 15.14 -5.70
CA GLY A 192 -13.64 15.07 -4.89
C GLY A 192 -14.94 15.23 -5.69
N SER A 193 -14.87 16.00 -6.76
CA SER A 193 -15.97 16.30 -7.69
C SER A 193 -16.23 15.19 -8.72
N ALA A 194 -15.45 14.09 -8.71
CA ALA A 194 -15.65 13.00 -9.66
C ALA A 194 -17.01 12.31 -9.46
N GLY A 195 -17.72 12.00 -10.54
CA GLY A 195 -18.99 11.28 -10.48
C GLY A 195 -18.81 9.84 -9.99
N SER A 196 -19.78 9.30 -9.24
CA SER A 196 -19.69 7.94 -8.69
C SER A 196 -19.68 6.84 -9.78
N ASN A 197 -20.31 7.09 -10.93
CA ASN A 197 -20.56 6.08 -11.97
C ASN A 197 -19.90 6.42 -13.34
N THR A 198 -18.84 7.22 -13.36
CA THR A 198 -18.12 7.57 -14.59
C THR A 198 -17.65 6.31 -15.32
N ALA A 199 -18.21 6.03 -16.52
CA ALA A 199 -17.97 4.78 -17.24
C ALA A 199 -16.48 4.52 -17.53
N THR A 200 -15.75 5.52 -18.01
CA THR A 200 -14.30 5.42 -18.28
C THR A 200 -13.50 5.07 -17.02
N ASP A 201 -13.90 5.59 -15.85
CA ASP A 201 -13.25 5.29 -14.59
C ASP A 201 -13.49 3.84 -14.17
N ARG A 202 -14.73 3.34 -14.37
CA ARG A 202 -15.11 1.96 -14.09
C ARG A 202 -14.37 0.96 -15.01
N ILE A 203 -14.25 1.26 -16.29
CA ILE A 203 -13.46 0.44 -17.22
C ILE A 203 -11.99 0.40 -16.77
N THR A 204 -11.41 1.58 -16.52
CA THR A 204 -10.00 1.69 -16.10
C THR A 204 -9.71 0.86 -14.85
N ILE A 205 -10.56 0.94 -13.83
CA ILE A 205 -10.30 0.24 -12.56
C ILE A 205 -10.46 -1.27 -12.69
N VAL A 206 -11.39 -1.74 -13.53
CA VAL A 206 -11.56 -3.16 -13.82
C VAL A 206 -10.33 -3.69 -14.56
N GLU A 207 -9.82 -2.99 -15.58
CA GLU A 207 -8.58 -3.38 -16.26
C GLU A 207 -7.39 -3.46 -15.29
N GLN A 208 -7.24 -2.47 -14.42
CA GLN A 208 -6.20 -2.46 -13.40
C GLN A 208 -6.34 -3.61 -12.40
N ALA A 209 -7.55 -3.93 -11.98
CA ALA A 209 -7.82 -5.01 -11.05
C ALA A 209 -7.60 -6.39 -11.70
N LEU A 210 -8.01 -6.57 -12.95
CA LEU A 210 -7.77 -7.80 -13.71
C LEU A 210 -6.27 -8.08 -13.87
N ALA A 211 -5.47 -7.05 -14.16
CA ALA A 211 -4.02 -7.16 -14.21
C ALA A 211 -3.40 -7.63 -12.88
N GLN A 212 -4.11 -7.51 -11.76
CA GLN A 212 -3.64 -7.91 -10.43
C GLN A 212 -4.14 -9.29 -10.01
N ILE A 213 -5.18 -9.82 -10.65
CA ILE A 213 -5.82 -11.10 -10.28
C ILE A 213 -5.39 -12.22 -11.21
N LEU A 214 -5.29 -11.93 -12.51
CA LEU A 214 -4.93 -12.92 -13.51
C LEU A 214 -3.43 -13.20 -13.42
N ASP A 215 -3.08 -14.46 -13.17
CA ASP A 215 -1.74 -14.95 -13.45
C ASP A 215 -1.56 -14.83 -14.97
N VAL A 216 -0.73 -13.88 -15.39
CA VAL A 216 -0.26 -13.83 -16.78
C VAL A 216 0.68 -15.02 -16.94
N SER A 217 0.11 -16.18 -17.30
CA SER A 217 0.81 -17.35 -17.81
C SER A 217 1.03 -17.23 -19.31
#